data_AF-A0A6N6SBH8-F1
#
_entry.id   AF-A0A6N6SBH8-F1
#
_cell.length_a   1.000
_cell.length_b   1.000
_cell.length_c   1.000
_cell.angle_alpha   90.00
_cell.angle_beta   90.00
_cell.angle_gamma   90.00
#
_symmetry.space_group_name_H-M   'P 1'
#
loop_
_entity.id
_entity.type
_entity.pdbx_description
1 polymer ?
#
loop_
_entity_poly.entity_id
_entity_poly.type
_entity_poly.pdbx_seq_one_letter_code
_entity_poly.pdbx_strand_id
1 'polypeptide(L)'
;MTVGGDTPLGIAMRTGDRAALDRIARDRPGIAREPDIFLDAVAACPAATVRWCLDNGADPNLPADDGFPSLHLAIDRPGPDRVEVVALLLDHGADPDQRGVNDWTPLHRAACKGPAPLDIIKLLLDRGADRTARARIDDFATPEEEARRLGHATAADFLRDYRGTPG
;
A
#
# COMPACT_ATOMS: atom_id res chain seq x y z
N MET A 1 -2.92 -15.31 9.79
CA MET A 1 -3.76 -15.16 11.00
C MET A 1 -4.24 -13.73 10.97
N THR A 2 -5.54 -13.49 10.80
CA THR A 2 -6.11 -12.15 10.72
C THR A 2 -6.37 -11.60 12.12
N VAL A 3 -6.00 -10.34 12.36
CA VAL A 3 -6.53 -9.41 13.38
C VAL A 3 -7.48 -10.08 14.37
N GLY A 4 -6.87 -10.56 15.46
CA GLY A 4 -7.46 -11.34 16.57
C GLY A 4 -8.96 -11.63 16.52
N GLY A 5 -9.38 -12.71 15.87
CA GLY A 5 -10.69 -13.37 16.05
C GLY A 5 -11.92 -12.46 16.23
N ASP A 6 -12.89 -12.90 17.03
CA ASP A 6 -14.06 -12.09 17.43
C ASP A 6 -13.75 -11.19 18.63
N THR A 7 -12.54 -10.61 18.68
CA THR A 7 -12.22 -9.61 19.71
C THR A 7 -12.94 -8.29 19.42
N PRO A 8 -13.22 -7.47 20.45
CA PRO A 8 -13.82 -6.15 20.25
C PRO A 8 -13.04 -5.28 19.25
N LEU A 9 -11.70 -5.35 19.28
CA LEU A 9 -10.84 -4.65 18.33
C LEU A 9 -10.97 -5.21 16.92
N GLY A 10 -10.88 -6.53 16.75
CA GLY A 10 -11.01 -7.17 15.43
C GLY A 10 -12.36 -6.92 14.77
N ILE A 11 -13.45 -6.86 15.55
CA ILE A 11 -14.78 -6.49 15.05
C ILE A 11 -14.79 -5.02 14.61
N ALA A 12 -14.36 -4.10 15.46
CA ALA A 12 -14.34 -2.66 15.15
C ALA A 12 -13.47 -2.34 13.93
N MET A 13 -12.33 -3.02 13.78
CA MET A 13 -11.44 -2.87 12.63
C MET A 13 -12.07 -3.38 11.33
N ARG A 14 -12.75 -4.53 11.36
CA ARG A 14 -13.43 -5.08 10.17
C ARG A 14 -14.64 -4.26 9.74
N THR A 15 -15.38 -3.68 10.68
CA THR A 15 -16.55 -2.86 10.39
C THR A 15 -16.19 -1.40 10.10
N GLY A 16 -14.99 -0.95 10.45
CA GLY A 16 -14.61 0.46 10.39
C GLY A 16 -15.36 1.33 11.39
N ASP A 17 -15.84 0.75 12.51
CA ASP A 17 -16.54 1.50 13.56
C ASP A 17 -15.55 2.38 14.32
N ARG A 18 -15.42 3.63 13.86
CA ARG A 18 -14.52 4.61 14.46
C ARG A 18 -14.84 4.92 15.92
N ALA A 19 -16.11 4.92 16.31
CA ALA A 19 -16.48 5.18 17.70
C ALA A 19 -16.04 4.03 18.62
N ALA A 20 -16.11 2.78 18.15
CA ALA A 20 -15.56 1.64 18.87
C ALA A 20 -14.03 1.68 18.92
N LEU A 21 -13.36 1.99 17.81
CA LEU A 21 -11.90 2.14 17.77
C LEU A 21 -11.40 3.24 18.72
N ASP A 22 -12.04 4.41 18.74
CA ASP A 22 -11.70 5.52 19.63
C ASP A 22 -11.95 5.19 21.11
N ARG A 23 -12.93 4.34 21.43
CA ARG A 23 -13.12 3.82 22.80
C ARG A 23 -11.96 2.90 23.18
N ILE A 24 -11.60 1.96 22.30
CA ILE A 24 -10.53 0.99 22.56
C ILE A 24 -9.17 1.70 22.71
N ALA A 25 -8.87 2.70 21.87
CA ALA A 25 -7.63 3.45 21.99
C ALA A 25 -7.54 4.33 23.24
N ARG A 26 -8.68 4.73 23.82
CA ARG A 26 -8.70 5.37 25.15
C ARG A 26 -8.30 4.41 26.26
N ASP A 27 -8.77 3.17 26.19
CA ASP A 27 -8.47 2.13 27.19
C ASP A 27 -7.07 1.51 26.98
N ARG A 28 -6.58 1.48 25.73
CA ARG A 28 -5.24 1.00 25.34
C ARG A 28 -4.52 2.03 24.46
N PRO A 29 -3.91 3.07 25.06
CA PRO A 29 -3.18 4.09 24.32
C PRO A 29 -2.05 3.49 23.47
N GLY A 30 -1.93 3.95 22.22
CA GLY A 30 -0.90 3.48 21.28
C GLY A 30 -1.27 2.22 20.49
N ILE A 31 -2.42 1.60 20.74
CA ILE A 31 -2.87 0.39 20.01
C ILE A 31 -2.86 0.56 18.49
N ALA A 32 -3.17 1.76 17.99
CA ALA A 32 -3.17 2.09 16.57
C ALA A 32 -1.77 2.05 15.93
N ARG A 33 -0.70 2.21 16.73
CA ARG A 33 0.70 2.27 16.28
C ARG A 33 1.39 0.91 16.34
N GLU A 34 0.71 -0.10 16.88
CA GLU A 34 1.26 -1.44 16.93
C GLU A 34 1.40 -1.98 15.50
N PRO A 35 2.60 -2.43 15.09
CA PRO A 35 2.85 -2.84 13.71
C PRO A 35 1.86 -3.88 13.20
N ASP A 36 1.60 -4.92 14.00
CA ASP A 36 0.67 -6.00 13.64
C ASP A 36 -0.74 -5.45 13.38
N ILE A 37 -1.23 -4.53 14.22
CA ILE A 37 -2.56 -3.92 14.07
C ILE A 37 -2.63 -3.09 12.80
N PHE A 38 -1.62 -2.29 12.52
CA PHE A 38 -1.60 -1.45 11.34
C PHE A 38 -1.48 -2.27 10.04
N LEU A 39 -0.56 -3.24 10.00
CA LEU A 39 -0.34 -4.08 8.83
C LEU A 39 -1.57 -4.94 8.54
N ASP A 40 -2.23 -5.47 9.57
CA ASP A 40 -3.52 -6.15 9.45
C ASP A 40 -4.62 -5.23 8.90
N ALA A 41 -4.67 -3.98 9.36
CA ALA A 41 -5.61 -2.99 8.85
C ALA A 41 -5.39 -2.75 7.35
N VAL A 42 -4.13 -2.57 6.94
CA VAL A 42 -3.73 -2.35 5.54
C VAL A 42 -4.04 -3.57 4.67
N ALA A 43 -3.86 -4.79 5.18
CA ALA A 43 -4.11 -6.02 4.43
C ALA A 43 -5.60 -6.31 4.18
N ALA A 44 -6.43 -6.10 5.20
CA ALA A 44 -7.76 -6.73 5.24
C ALA A 44 -8.92 -5.85 5.73
N CYS A 45 -8.64 -4.68 6.32
CA CYS A 45 -9.70 -3.82 6.86
C CYS A 45 -10.11 -2.71 5.87
N PRO A 46 -11.32 -2.14 6.01
CA PRO A 46 -11.75 -1.01 5.20
C PRO A 46 -10.80 0.20 5.31
N ALA A 47 -10.76 1.04 4.27
CA ALA A 47 -10.00 2.29 4.27
C ALA A 47 -10.23 3.17 5.52
N ALA A 48 -11.44 3.15 6.10
CA ALA A 48 -11.76 3.88 7.32
C ALA A 48 -10.88 3.46 8.52
N THR A 49 -10.57 2.17 8.64
CA THR A 49 -9.72 1.62 9.70
C THR A 49 -8.26 1.97 9.47
N VAL A 50 -7.79 1.90 8.21
CA VAL A 50 -6.43 2.34 7.85
C VAL A 50 -6.24 3.83 8.17
N ARG A 51 -7.19 4.67 7.75
CA ARG A 51 -7.22 6.10 8.07
C ARG A 51 -7.18 6.33 9.57
N TRP A 52 -7.97 5.58 10.34
CA TRP A 52 -7.96 5.70 11.79
C TRP A 52 -6.59 5.38 12.40
N CYS A 53 -5.91 4.32 11.94
CA CYS A 53 -4.56 4.02 12.41
C CYS A 53 -3.58 5.15 12.08
N LEU A 54 -3.62 5.66 10.85
CA LEU A 54 -2.77 6.76 10.37
C LEU A 54 -3.00 8.07 11.14
N ASP A 55 -4.27 8.44 11.37
CA ASP A 55 -4.66 9.61 12.18
C ASP A 55 -4.12 9.52 13.63
N ASN A 56 -3.92 8.29 14.14
CA ASN A 56 -3.39 8.02 15.47
C ASN A 56 -1.86 7.80 15.49
N GLY A 57 -1.19 8.10 14.37
CA GLY A 57 0.27 8.11 14.26
C GLY A 57 0.89 6.73 14.03
N ALA A 58 0.17 5.81 13.38
CA ALA A 58 0.80 4.62 12.80
C ALA A 58 1.85 5.04 11.76
N ASP A 59 2.99 4.34 11.75
CA ASP A 59 4.04 4.58 10.75
C ASP A 59 3.60 3.96 9.40
N PRO A 60 3.43 4.77 8.34
CA PRO A 60 2.96 4.28 7.05
C PRO A 60 4.03 3.53 6.26
N ASN A 61 5.27 3.40 6.76
CA ASN A 61 6.40 2.74 6.09
C ASN A 61 6.81 1.40 6.73
N LEU A 62 5.95 0.82 7.58
CA LEU A 62 6.24 -0.42 8.28
C LEU A 62 6.48 -1.59 7.31
N PRO A 63 7.53 -2.41 7.51
CA PRO A 63 7.71 -3.64 6.76
C PRO A 63 6.74 -4.72 7.27
N ALA A 64 6.09 -5.44 6.36
CA ALA A 64 5.34 -6.66 6.63
C ALA A 64 6.27 -7.87 6.81
N ASP A 65 5.70 -9.00 7.25
CA ASP A 65 6.43 -10.23 7.58
C ASP A 65 7.22 -10.83 6.40
N ASP A 66 6.82 -10.54 5.17
CA ASP A 66 7.49 -10.97 3.95
C ASP A 66 8.62 -10.01 3.51
N GLY A 67 8.92 -8.99 4.31
CA GLY A 67 9.95 -7.98 4.07
C GLY A 67 9.53 -6.88 3.10
N PHE A 68 8.27 -6.83 2.68
CA PHE A 68 7.74 -5.75 1.86
C PHE A 68 7.10 -4.64 2.70
N PRO A 69 7.31 -3.36 2.36
CA PRO A 69 6.58 -2.26 2.99
C PRO A 69 5.06 -2.37 2.92
N SER A 70 4.39 -1.74 3.88
CA SER A 70 2.93 -1.49 3.95
C SER A 70 2.33 -1.01 2.62
N LEU A 71 3.06 -0.18 1.85
CA LEU A 71 2.58 0.31 0.55
C LEU A 71 2.48 -0.82 -0.49
N HIS A 72 3.39 -1.80 -0.50
CA HIS A 72 3.29 -2.99 -1.36
C HIS A 72 2.12 -3.87 -0.97
N LEU A 73 1.92 -4.06 0.34
CA LEU A 73 0.78 -4.81 0.88
C LEU A 73 -0.55 -4.17 0.46
N ALA A 74 -0.64 -2.84 0.53
CA ALA A 74 -1.79 -2.07 0.06
C ALA A 74 -2.01 -2.19 -1.45
N ILE A 75 -0.97 -2.39 -2.26
CA ILE A 75 -1.12 -2.64 -3.69
C ILE A 75 -1.70 -4.03 -3.94
N ASP A 76 -1.37 -5.02 -3.12
CA ASP A 76 -1.80 -6.40 -3.31
C ASP A 76 -3.22 -6.68 -2.80
N ARG A 77 -3.72 -5.88 -1.85
CA ARG A 77 -5.04 -6.11 -1.24
C ARG A 77 -6.18 -6.27 -2.26
N PRO A 78 -7.18 -7.11 -1.96
CA PRO A 78 -8.41 -7.21 -2.73
C PRO A 78 -9.37 -6.06 -2.39
N GLY A 79 -10.43 -5.92 -3.17
CA GLY A 79 -11.53 -5.00 -2.88
C GLY A 79 -11.47 -3.64 -3.60
N PRO A 80 -12.59 -2.90 -3.58
CA PRO A 80 -12.74 -1.64 -4.32
C PRO A 80 -12.00 -0.46 -3.67
N ASP A 81 -11.71 -0.55 -2.36
CA ASP A 81 -11.06 0.52 -1.59
C ASP A 81 -9.53 0.51 -1.70
N ARG A 82 -8.97 -0.39 -2.50
CA ARG A 82 -7.52 -0.50 -2.71
C ARG A 82 -6.87 0.84 -3.08
N VAL A 83 -7.45 1.56 -4.05
CA VAL A 83 -6.90 2.85 -4.51
C VAL A 83 -6.95 3.88 -3.39
N GLU A 84 -8.03 3.91 -2.60
CA GLU A 84 -8.16 4.81 -1.45
C GLU A 84 -7.10 4.50 -0.39
N VAL A 85 -6.83 3.23 -0.10
CA VAL A 85 -5.83 2.83 0.89
C VAL A 85 -4.41 3.21 0.45
N VAL A 86 -4.06 3.01 -0.82
CA VAL A 86 -2.78 3.48 -1.35
C VAL A 86 -2.68 5.00 -1.26
N ALA A 87 -3.74 5.73 -1.61
CA ALA A 87 -3.78 7.19 -1.50
C ALA A 87 -3.59 7.65 -0.05
N LEU A 88 -4.25 7.00 0.91
CA LEU A 88 -4.12 7.27 2.34
C LEU A 88 -2.69 7.10 2.83
N LEU A 89 -2.04 5.98 2.48
CA LEU A 89 -0.65 5.75 2.88
C LEU A 89 0.26 6.86 2.35
N LEU A 90 0.13 7.21 1.07
CA LEU A 90 0.93 8.29 0.45
C LEU A 90 0.62 9.66 1.05
N ASP A 91 -0.65 9.98 1.33
CA ASP A 91 -1.07 11.24 1.96
C ASP A 91 -0.50 11.40 3.37
N HIS A 92 -0.28 10.29 4.08
CA HIS A 92 0.30 10.26 5.42
C HIS A 92 1.83 10.07 5.42
N GLY A 93 2.49 10.15 4.26
CA GLY A 93 3.95 10.15 4.17
C GLY A 93 4.58 8.77 3.97
N ALA A 94 3.85 7.80 3.42
CA ALA A 94 4.49 6.61 2.86
C ALA A 94 5.47 7.01 1.74
N ASP A 95 6.66 6.45 1.77
CA ASP A 95 7.67 6.64 0.74
C ASP A 95 7.24 5.89 -0.54
N PRO A 96 6.95 6.61 -1.64
CA PRO A 96 6.50 6.00 -2.90
C PRO A 96 7.56 5.11 -3.57
N ASP A 97 8.82 5.24 -3.16
CA ASP A 97 9.96 4.48 -3.66
C ASP A 97 10.56 3.51 -2.63
N GLN A 98 9.88 3.31 -1.49
CA GLN A 98 10.37 2.43 -0.44
C GLN A 98 10.68 1.05 -1.02
N ARG A 99 11.91 0.58 -0.84
CA ARG A 99 12.37 -0.67 -1.43
C ARG A 99 11.99 -1.85 -0.54
N GLY A 100 11.33 -2.84 -1.12
CA GLY A 100 11.13 -4.16 -0.52
C GLY A 100 12.26 -5.12 -0.84
N VAL A 101 11.95 -6.41 -0.82
CA VAL A 101 12.90 -7.48 -1.20
C VAL A 101 13.37 -7.30 -2.64
N ASN A 102 14.67 -7.51 -2.89
CA ASN A 102 15.32 -7.31 -4.19
C ASN A 102 15.14 -5.89 -4.78
N ASP A 103 15.11 -4.85 -3.94
CA ASP A 103 14.93 -3.46 -4.36
C ASP A 103 13.63 -3.21 -5.16
N TRP A 104 12.64 -4.08 -4.98
CA TRP A 104 11.35 -3.98 -5.64
C TRP A 104 10.58 -2.77 -5.08
N THR A 105 10.33 -1.77 -5.92
CA THR A 105 9.56 -0.56 -5.53
C THR A 105 8.04 -0.76 -5.68
N PRO A 106 7.20 0.07 -5.05
CA PRO A 106 5.75 0.02 -5.22
C PRO A 106 5.32 0.06 -6.70
N LEU A 107 6.01 0.85 -7.54
CA LEU A 107 5.72 0.90 -8.97
C LEU A 107 5.93 -0.42 -9.69
N HIS A 108 7.04 -1.13 -9.43
CA HIS A 108 7.24 -2.45 -10.00
C HIS A 108 6.10 -3.39 -9.56
N ARG A 109 5.66 -3.32 -8.30
CA ARG A 109 4.60 -4.21 -7.79
C ARG A 109 3.26 -3.92 -8.45
N ALA A 110 2.91 -2.64 -8.60
CA ALA A 110 1.71 -2.22 -9.31
C ALA A 110 1.73 -2.60 -10.80
N ALA A 111 2.89 -2.48 -11.47
CA ALA A 111 3.05 -2.79 -12.89
C ALA A 111 2.99 -4.29 -13.19
N CYS A 112 3.37 -5.14 -12.23
CA CYS A 112 3.32 -6.60 -12.33
C CYS A 112 1.98 -7.22 -11.88
N LYS A 113 1.06 -6.41 -11.37
CA LYS A 113 -0.25 -6.90 -10.94
C LYS A 113 -1.16 -7.02 -12.16
N GLY A 114 -1.66 -8.24 -12.43
CA GLY A 114 -2.76 -8.43 -13.39
C GLY A 114 -4.04 -7.70 -12.95
N PRO A 115 -5.11 -7.73 -13.77
CA PRO A 115 -5.49 -6.53 -14.53
C PRO A 115 -4.89 -5.23 -13.99
N ALA A 116 -3.99 -4.63 -14.76
CA ALA A 116 -3.15 -3.50 -14.38
C ALA A 116 -3.93 -2.40 -13.63
N PRO A 117 -3.60 -2.10 -12.37
CA PRO A 117 -4.22 -1.02 -11.62
C PRO A 117 -3.64 0.33 -12.07
N LEU A 118 -4.00 0.78 -13.29
CA LEU A 118 -3.50 2.02 -13.87
C LEU A 118 -3.72 3.22 -12.94
N ASP A 119 -4.82 3.23 -12.19
CA ASP A 119 -5.10 4.28 -11.20
C ASP A 119 -4.03 4.32 -10.08
N ILE A 120 -3.53 3.16 -9.65
CA ILE A 120 -2.46 3.07 -8.65
C ILE A 120 -1.12 3.47 -9.26
N ILE A 121 -0.82 3.02 -10.48
CA ILE A 121 0.40 3.43 -11.20
C ILE A 121 0.42 4.94 -11.34
N LYS A 122 -0.68 5.52 -11.82
CA LYS A 122 -0.85 6.97 -11.95
C LYS A 122 -0.69 7.66 -10.60
N LEU A 123 -1.36 7.17 -9.56
CA LEU A 123 -1.27 7.75 -8.22
C LEU A 123 0.16 7.74 -7.69
N LEU A 124 0.89 6.63 -7.80
CA LEU A 124 2.29 6.55 -7.38
C LEU A 124 3.18 7.57 -8.14
N LEU A 125 2.99 7.68 -9.45
CA LEU A 125 3.73 8.65 -10.27
C LEU A 125 3.36 10.10 -9.93
N ASP A 126 2.08 10.39 -9.70
CA ASP A 126 1.60 11.71 -9.27
C ASP A 126 2.15 12.08 -7.87
N ARG A 127 2.56 11.09 -7.07
CA ARG A 127 3.22 11.27 -5.76
C ARG A 127 4.75 11.17 -5.81
N GLY A 128 5.32 11.19 -7.02
CA GLY A 128 6.76 11.33 -7.22
C GLY A 128 7.55 10.02 -7.25
N ALA A 129 6.90 8.87 -7.40
CA ALA A 129 7.60 7.58 -7.54
C ALA A 129 8.54 7.58 -8.77
N ASP A 130 9.76 7.07 -8.59
CA ASP A 130 10.75 6.92 -9.65
C ASP A 130 10.41 5.75 -10.58
N ARG A 131 9.84 6.10 -11.74
CA ARG A 131 9.53 5.13 -12.80
C ARG A 131 10.75 4.45 -13.42
N THR A 132 11.95 4.97 -13.19
CA THR A 132 13.22 4.46 -13.72
C THR A 132 14.00 3.66 -12.68
N ALA A 133 13.43 3.48 -11.48
CA ALA A 133 14.02 2.66 -10.44
C ALA A 133 14.31 1.26 -10.99
N ARG A 134 15.50 0.73 -10.70
CA ARG A 134 15.89 -0.61 -11.12
C ARG A 134 15.81 -1.56 -9.93
N ALA A 135 14.95 -2.56 -10.01
CA ALA A 135 14.90 -3.63 -9.02
C ALA A 135 16.10 -4.58 -9.22
N ARG A 136 16.58 -5.24 -8.18
CA ARG A 136 17.64 -6.26 -8.25
C ARG A 136 17.07 -7.63 -8.59
N ILE A 137 16.25 -7.67 -9.62
CA ILE A 137 15.68 -8.87 -10.25
C ILE A 137 16.06 -8.87 -11.73
N ASP A 138 16.14 -10.05 -12.35
CA ASP A 138 16.25 -10.29 -13.80
C ASP A 138 16.76 -9.08 -14.62
N ASP A 139 18.07 -8.98 -14.83
CA ASP A 139 18.74 -7.90 -15.60
C ASP A 139 18.58 -6.46 -15.08
N PHE A 140 18.23 -6.30 -13.81
CA PHE A 140 17.97 -5.01 -13.18
C PHE A 140 16.82 -4.26 -13.87
N ALA A 141 15.70 -4.94 -14.10
CA ALA A 141 14.56 -4.37 -14.82
C ALA A 141 13.96 -3.14 -14.11
N THR A 142 13.47 -2.20 -14.90
CA THR A 142 12.56 -1.11 -14.48
C THR A 142 11.11 -1.61 -14.37
N PRO A 143 10.19 -0.87 -13.73
CA PRO A 143 8.77 -1.23 -13.68
C PRO A 143 8.16 -1.47 -15.08
N GLU A 144 8.57 -0.69 -16.08
CA GLU A 144 8.06 -0.79 -17.46
C GLU A 144 8.59 -2.04 -18.16
N GLU A 145 9.89 -2.29 -18.08
CA GLU A 145 10.54 -3.47 -18.65
C GLU A 145 9.98 -4.76 -18.05
N GLU A 146 9.80 -4.79 -16.73
CA GLU A 146 9.27 -5.95 -16.02
C GLU A 146 7.79 -6.20 -16.39
N ALA A 147 6.96 -5.15 -16.42
CA ALA A 147 5.59 -5.26 -16.88
C ALA A 147 5.51 -5.79 -18.31
N ARG A 148 6.39 -5.33 -19.21
CA ARG A 148 6.45 -5.82 -20.59
C ARG A 148 6.88 -7.29 -20.66
N ARG A 149 7.88 -7.69 -19.85
CA ARG A 149 8.36 -9.07 -19.76
C ARG A 149 7.27 -10.04 -19.33
N LEU A 150 6.41 -9.62 -18.40
CA LEU A 150 5.28 -10.41 -17.90
C LEU A 150 4.02 -10.31 -18.79
N GLY A 151 4.08 -9.57 -19.90
CA GLY A 151 2.97 -9.41 -20.85
C GLY A 151 1.92 -8.38 -20.46
N HIS A 152 2.19 -7.52 -19.47
CA HIS A 152 1.31 -6.44 -19.04
C HIS A 152 1.50 -5.17 -19.90
N ALA A 153 1.25 -5.30 -21.20
CA ALA A 153 1.49 -4.24 -22.19
C ALA A 153 0.84 -2.90 -21.82
N THR A 154 -0.40 -2.90 -21.31
CA THR A 154 -1.10 -1.68 -20.90
C THR A 154 -0.36 -0.91 -19.79
N ALA A 155 0.17 -1.62 -18.79
CA ALA A 155 0.93 -0.98 -17.70
C ALA A 155 2.27 -0.45 -18.22
N ALA A 156 2.96 -1.24 -19.04
CA ALA A 156 4.23 -0.85 -19.64
C ALA A 156 4.07 0.40 -20.53
N ASP A 157 3.06 0.42 -21.40
CA ASP A 157 2.78 1.55 -22.27
C ASP A 157 2.39 2.79 -21.47
N PHE A 158 1.58 2.62 -20.41
CA PHE A 158 1.26 3.72 -19.50
C PHE A 158 2.49 4.33 -18.83
N LEU A 159 3.39 3.50 -18.29
CA LEU A 159 4.63 3.96 -17.65
C LEU A 159 5.56 4.69 -18.63
N ARG A 160 5.67 4.16 -19.85
CA ARG A 160 6.46 4.73 -20.95
C ARG A 160 5.92 6.08 -21.39
N ASP A 161 4.61 6.20 -21.55
CA ASP A 161 3.97 7.38 -22.12
C ASP A 161 3.56 8.43 -21.07
N TYR A 162 3.69 8.14 -19.77
CA TYR A 162 3.32 9.07 -18.70
C TYR A 162 4.15 10.37 -18.78
N ARG A 163 3.53 11.54 -18.92
CA ARG A 163 4.25 12.82 -19.06
C ARG A 163 4.29 13.67 -17.79
N GLY A 164 3.90 13.10 -16.65
CA GLY A 164 3.65 13.89 -15.44
C GLY A 164 2.32 14.63 -15.54
N THR A 165 1.72 14.95 -14.40
CA THR A 165 0.74 16.04 -14.34
C THR A 165 1.53 17.35 -14.39
N PRO A 166 1.24 18.28 -15.32
CA PRO A 166 1.83 19.61 -15.24
C PRO A 166 1.38 20.26 -13.92
N GLY A 167 2.35 20.52 -13.05
CA GLY A 167 2.16 21.21 -11.78
C GLY A 167 1.87 22.70 -11.95
#